data_AF-A0A915ME26-F1
#
_entry.id   AF-A0A915ME26-F1
#
_cell.length_a   1.000
_cell.length_b   1.000
_cell.length_c   1.000
_cell.angle_alpha   90.00
_cell.angle_beta   90.00
_cell.angle_gamma   90.00
#
_symmetry.space_group_name_H-M   'P 1'
#
loop_
_entity.id
_entity.type
_entity.pdbx_description
1 polymer ?
#
loop_
_entity_poly.entity_id
_entity_poly.type
_entity_poly.pdbx_seq_one_letter_code
_entity_poly.pdbx_strand_id
1 'polypeptide(L)'
;ISFTIKELRELLNLEGVNSHCLIDSNLKEKLEQELNLMERPRRRIVELMLNFAEEKRLSPNQKSLKLLFNSRPTKIELNQKNDSINSLYIQNNLDNLIEKIECSLLIVAIGFENILLNGLPKNENGQLKMIDWCRVPNENSLHLFKEIMSIETVPTDLRNLRACLVCSLVKTLHQFEMDGCDNCDRFLGIKGDIEKCVECTSANFDGMIAVCDHNDSWVSKWQKINKKCPGVYAISVSGTLPKIVVQELKQLGIKYKTGQRDKSIK
;
A
#
# COMPACT_ATOMS: atom_id res chain seq x y z
N ILE A 1 2.28 10.96 9.57
CA ILE A 1 2.61 10.28 8.30
C ILE A 1 4.08 10.56 8.00
N SER A 2 4.92 9.52 7.92
CA SER A 2 6.37 9.64 7.71
C SER A 2 6.72 9.37 6.25
N PHE A 3 6.44 10.30 5.34
CA PHE A 3 6.96 10.19 3.99
C PHE A 3 8.46 10.46 3.99
N THR A 4 9.22 9.59 3.35
CA THR A 4 10.57 9.97 2.91
C THR A 4 10.46 11.02 1.81
N ILE A 5 11.49 11.86 1.67
CA ILE A 5 11.54 12.84 0.58
C ILE A 5 11.45 12.19 -0.82
N LYS A 6 11.92 10.94 -0.96
CA LYS A 6 11.87 10.22 -2.23
C LYS A 6 10.44 9.82 -2.57
N GLU A 7 9.72 9.21 -1.64
CA GLU A 7 8.32 8.82 -1.82
C GLU A 7 7.45 10.03 -2.15
N LEU A 8 7.61 11.14 -1.41
CA LEU A 8 6.86 12.35 -1.69
C LEU A 8 7.18 12.92 -3.08
N ARG A 9 8.45 12.83 -3.52
CA ARG A 9 8.86 13.29 -4.84
C ARG A 9 8.28 12.42 -5.95
N GLU A 10 8.32 11.10 -5.81
CA GLU A 10 7.73 10.18 -6.78
C GLU A 10 6.23 10.40 -6.89
N LEU A 11 5.54 10.55 -5.76
CA LEU A 11 4.10 10.83 -5.70
C LEU A 11 3.73 12.15 -6.40
N LEU A 12 4.47 13.22 -6.13
CA LEU A 12 4.19 14.54 -6.71
C LEU A 12 4.53 14.63 -8.21
N ASN A 13 5.45 13.78 -8.71
CA ASN A 13 5.88 13.78 -10.12
C ASN A 13 5.25 12.65 -10.95
N LEU A 14 4.09 12.13 -10.54
CA LEU A 14 3.37 11.13 -11.33
C LEU A 14 3.06 11.66 -12.75
N GLU A 15 3.45 10.89 -13.75
CA GLU A 15 3.27 11.25 -15.15
C GLU A 15 1.78 11.38 -15.51
N GLY A 16 1.42 12.45 -16.20
CA GLY A 16 0.02 12.72 -16.57
C GLY A 16 -0.89 13.13 -15.40
N VAL A 17 -0.35 13.34 -14.20
CA VAL A 17 -1.08 13.80 -13.01
C VAL A 17 -0.61 15.18 -12.60
N ASN A 18 -1.55 16.11 -12.42
CA ASN A 18 -1.28 17.43 -11.89
C ASN A 18 -1.34 17.39 -10.35
N SER A 19 -0.18 17.31 -9.71
CA SER A 19 -0.07 17.20 -8.26
C SER A 19 0.09 18.57 -7.61
N HIS A 20 -0.63 18.82 -6.51
CA HIS A 20 -0.56 20.06 -5.75
C HIS A 20 -0.59 19.80 -4.24
N CYS A 21 0.22 20.58 -3.51
CA CYS A 21 0.16 20.67 -2.05
C CYS A 21 -0.71 21.87 -1.67
N LEU A 22 -1.90 21.66 -1.10
CA LEU A 22 -2.70 22.79 -0.63
C LEU A 22 -2.12 23.30 0.69
N ILE A 23 -1.47 24.46 0.64
CA ILE A 23 -0.86 25.15 1.77
C ILE A 23 -1.48 26.53 1.85
N ASP A 24 -2.04 26.88 3.01
CA ASP A 24 -2.56 28.22 3.30
C ASP A 24 -1.50 29.30 3.04
N SER A 25 -1.89 30.46 2.51
CA SER A 25 -0.96 31.53 2.15
C SER A 25 -0.14 32.03 3.33
N ASN A 26 -0.74 32.18 4.52
CA ASN A 26 -0.01 32.62 5.71
C ASN A 26 0.97 31.55 6.18
N LEU A 27 0.62 30.27 6.03
CA LEU A 27 1.51 29.16 6.33
C LEU A 27 2.66 29.06 5.32
N LYS A 28 2.39 29.31 4.03
CA LYS A 28 3.39 29.35 2.97
C LYS A 28 4.48 30.37 3.29
N GLU A 29 4.09 31.62 3.61
CA GLU A 29 5.03 32.69 3.95
C GLU A 29 5.89 32.33 5.17
N LYS A 30 5.28 31.78 6.23
CA LYS A 30 6.03 31.34 7.43
C LYS A 30 7.03 30.24 7.10
N LEU A 31 6.62 29.24 6.31
CA LEU A 31 7.49 28.13 5.91
C LEU A 31 8.66 28.61 5.05
N GLU A 32 8.44 29.59 4.18
CA GLU A 32 9.49 30.20 3.35
C GLU A 32 10.51 30.98 4.19
N GLN A 33 10.04 31.73 5.20
CA GLN A 33 10.91 32.48 6.12
C GLN A 33 11.77 31.55 7.00
N GLU A 34 11.17 30.47 7.51
CA GLU A 34 11.85 29.53 8.40
C GLU A 34 12.70 28.49 7.67
N LEU A 35 12.58 28.40 6.33
CA LEU A 35 13.17 27.33 5.53
C LEU A 35 14.66 27.12 5.81
N ASN A 36 15.43 28.21 5.86
CA ASN A 36 16.88 28.17 6.08
C ASN A 36 17.28 27.80 7.51
N LEU A 37 16.37 27.97 8.48
CA LEU A 37 16.58 27.62 9.89
C LEU A 37 16.31 26.15 10.17
N MET A 38 15.62 25.44 9.27
CA MET A 38 15.27 24.04 9.44
C MET A 38 16.48 23.12 9.20
N GLU A 39 16.55 22.03 9.97
CA GLU A 39 17.50 20.94 9.70
C GLU A 39 17.29 20.35 8.30
N ARG A 40 18.40 19.95 7.67
CA ARG A 40 18.43 19.49 6.27
C ARG A 40 17.33 18.49 5.89
N PRO A 41 17.00 17.44 6.68
CA PRO A 41 15.96 16.48 6.29
C PRO A 41 14.58 17.13 6.16
N ARG A 42 14.19 17.96 7.13
CA ARG A 42 12.92 18.67 7.16
C ARG A 42 12.87 19.75 6.08
N ARG A 43 13.94 20.54 5.96
CA ARG A 43 14.07 21.60 4.96
C ARG A 43 13.78 21.10 3.55
N ARG A 44 14.39 19.99 3.15
CA ARG A 44 14.22 19.45 1.78
C ARG A 44 12.81 18.93 1.48
N ILE A 45 12.08 18.46 2.50
CA ILE A 45 10.68 18.04 2.34
C ILE A 45 9.80 19.28 2.17
N VAL A 46 9.99 20.29 3.01
CA VAL A 46 9.23 21.55 2.95
C VAL A 46 9.52 22.29 1.63
N GLU A 47 10.77 22.37 1.19
CA GLU A 47 11.16 22.88 -0.14
C GLU A 47 10.38 22.18 -1.26
N LEU A 48 10.31 20.85 -1.23
CA LEU A 48 9.57 20.08 -2.23
C LEU A 48 8.08 20.39 -2.18
N MET A 49 7.48 20.51 -0.99
CA MET A 49 6.06 20.84 -0.84
C MET A 49 5.75 22.25 -1.36
N LEU A 50 6.58 23.24 -1.02
CA LEU A 50 6.43 24.62 -1.47
C LEU A 50 6.52 24.75 -3.00
N ASN A 51 7.43 24.01 -3.64
CA ASN A 51 7.52 23.96 -5.11
C ASN A 51 6.25 23.44 -5.79
N PHE A 52 5.41 22.69 -5.07
CA PHE A 52 4.15 22.15 -5.55
C PHE A 52 2.93 22.87 -4.91
N ALA A 53 3.14 23.97 -4.19
CA ALA A 53 2.07 24.70 -3.51
C ALA A 53 1.24 25.60 -4.44
N GLU A 54 1.78 25.94 -5.61
CA GLU A 54 1.09 26.78 -6.59
C GLU A 54 0.17 25.95 -7.49
N GLU A 55 -1.08 26.39 -7.62
CA GLU A 55 -2.03 25.79 -8.55
C GLU A 55 -1.58 26.05 -9.99
N LYS A 56 -1.14 25.01 -10.68
CA LYS A 56 -0.95 25.06 -12.13
C LYS A 56 -2.33 25.02 -12.77
N ARG A 57 -2.61 25.97 -13.67
CA ARG A 57 -3.88 26.07 -14.41
C ARG A 57 -4.27 24.70 -14.95
N LEU A 58 -5.36 24.15 -14.40
CA LEU A 58 -5.89 22.84 -14.76
C LEU A 58 -6.42 22.90 -16.19
N SER A 59 -6.00 21.94 -17.02
CA SER A 59 -6.79 21.59 -18.19
C SER A 59 -7.95 20.70 -17.73
N PRO A 60 -9.18 20.88 -18.25
CA PRO A 60 -10.39 20.27 -17.70
C PRO A 60 -10.40 18.73 -17.68
N ASN A 61 -9.52 18.07 -18.44
CA ASN A 61 -9.44 16.60 -18.53
C ASN A 61 -8.19 16.00 -17.87
N GLN A 62 -7.38 16.79 -17.16
CA GLN A 62 -6.14 16.29 -16.55
C GLN A 62 -6.40 15.72 -15.16
N LYS A 63 -5.90 14.50 -14.91
CA LYS A 63 -5.94 13.88 -13.58
C LYS A 63 -5.25 14.79 -12.56
N SER A 64 -5.84 15.00 -11.39
CA SER A 64 -5.25 15.84 -10.35
C SER A 64 -5.04 15.08 -9.04
N LEU A 65 -3.92 15.31 -8.37
CA LEU A 65 -3.64 14.82 -7.02
C LEU A 65 -3.51 16.02 -6.08
N LYS A 66 -4.35 16.10 -5.05
CA LYS A 66 -4.28 17.17 -4.04
C LYS A 66 -3.85 16.59 -2.70
N LEU A 67 -2.75 17.10 -2.14
CA LEU A 67 -2.34 16.82 -0.77
C LEU A 67 -2.91 17.91 0.13
N LEU A 68 -3.88 17.53 0.97
CA LEU A 68 -4.55 18.43 1.91
C LEU A 68 -3.85 18.37 3.27
N PHE A 69 -3.36 19.51 3.74
CA PHE A 69 -2.77 19.65 5.06
C PHE A 69 -3.74 20.35 6.01
N ASN A 70 -3.55 20.16 7.32
CA ASN A 70 -4.38 20.74 8.39
C ASN A 70 -5.88 20.52 8.20
N SER A 71 -6.27 19.46 7.51
CA SER A 71 -7.64 19.20 7.13
C SER A 71 -8.08 17.85 7.67
N ARG A 72 -9.32 17.74 8.13
CA ARG A 72 -9.88 16.49 8.64
C ARG A 72 -11.22 16.15 7.95
N PRO A 73 -11.48 14.88 7.62
CA PRO A 73 -12.79 14.46 7.16
C PRO A 73 -13.81 14.61 8.31
N THR A 74 -15.00 15.16 8.01
CA THR A 74 -16.06 15.37 9.02
C THR A 74 -17.31 14.56 8.74
N LYS A 75 -17.73 14.47 7.48
CA LYS A 75 -18.96 13.79 7.08
C LYS A 75 -18.82 13.19 5.70
N ILE A 76 -19.42 12.03 5.48
CA ILE A 76 -19.62 11.45 4.15
C ILE A 76 -21.08 11.65 3.75
N GLU A 77 -21.31 12.12 2.54
CA GLU A 77 -22.63 12.13 1.92
C GLU A 77 -22.81 10.87 1.09
N LEU A 78 -23.90 10.17 1.35
CA LEU A 78 -24.34 9.04 0.54
C LEU A 78 -25.43 9.50 -0.41
N ASN A 79 -25.50 8.86 -1.56
CA ASN A 79 -26.62 8.99 -2.48
C ASN A 79 -27.84 8.27 -1.89
N GLN A 80 -28.95 9.01 -1.75
CA GLN A 80 -30.18 8.53 -1.11
C GLN A 80 -30.86 7.36 -1.83
N LYS A 81 -30.52 7.10 -3.10
CA LYS A 81 -31.17 6.05 -3.90
C LYS A 81 -30.51 4.67 -3.79
N ASN A 82 -29.20 4.62 -3.54
CA ASN A 82 -28.39 3.40 -3.64
C ASN A 82 -27.34 3.26 -2.53
N ASP A 83 -27.33 4.16 -1.54
CA ASP A 83 -26.34 4.24 -0.45
C ASP A 83 -24.87 4.29 -0.91
N SER A 84 -24.60 4.71 -2.16
CA SER A 84 -23.24 4.87 -2.66
C SER A 84 -22.61 6.17 -2.17
N ILE A 85 -21.28 6.19 -2.04
CA ILE A 85 -20.55 7.42 -1.67
C ILE A 85 -20.74 8.47 -2.79
N ASN A 86 -21.13 9.67 -2.38
CA ASN A 86 -21.34 10.81 -3.28
C ASN A 86 -20.29 11.91 -3.05
N SER A 87 -20.01 12.23 -1.79
CA SER A 87 -19.03 13.26 -1.46
C SER A 87 -18.47 13.12 -0.04
N LEU A 88 -17.33 13.76 0.18
CA LEU A 88 -16.65 13.87 1.46
C LEU A 88 -16.59 15.35 1.87
N TYR A 89 -17.05 15.64 3.09
CA TYR A 89 -16.86 16.92 3.73
C TYR A 89 -15.54 16.92 4.49
N ILE A 90 -14.73 17.94 4.23
CA ILE A 90 -13.44 18.13 4.88
C ILE A 90 -13.45 19.50 5.55
N GLN A 91 -13.06 19.54 6.82
CA GLN A 91 -12.90 20.78 7.58
C GLN A 91 -11.41 21.13 7.67
N ASN A 92 -11.04 22.34 7.30
CA ASN A 92 -9.74 22.91 7.60
C ASN A 92 -9.68 23.33 9.09
N ASN A 93 -8.66 22.86 9.79
CA ASN A 93 -8.49 23.05 11.23
C ASN A 93 -7.98 24.45 11.60
N LEU A 94 -7.54 25.25 10.63
CA LEU A 94 -7.05 26.62 10.86
C LEU A 94 -8.17 27.66 10.84
N ASP A 95 -9.06 27.58 9.85
CA ASP A 95 -10.13 28.57 9.60
C ASP A 95 -11.54 28.00 9.85
N ASN A 96 -11.66 26.69 10.13
CA ASN A 96 -12.91 25.95 10.27
C ASN A 96 -13.80 25.93 9.01
N LEU A 97 -13.25 26.29 7.84
CA LEU A 97 -13.97 26.20 6.59
C LEU A 97 -14.22 24.73 6.22
N ILE A 98 -15.42 24.44 5.74
CA ILE A 98 -15.84 23.12 5.32
C ILE A 98 -15.95 23.11 3.80
N GLU A 99 -15.16 22.26 3.15
CA GLU A 99 -15.21 22.02 1.71
C GLU A 99 -15.90 20.68 1.43
N LYS A 100 -16.72 20.65 0.37
CA LYS A 100 -17.34 19.44 -0.16
C LYS A 100 -16.51 18.95 -1.34
N ILE A 101 -15.96 17.74 -1.23
CA ILE A 101 -15.24 17.07 -2.31
C ILE A 101 -16.13 15.98 -2.88
N GLU A 102 -16.53 16.12 -4.14
CA GLU A 102 -17.25 15.08 -4.84
C GLU A 102 -16.35 13.86 -5.04
N CYS A 103 -16.83 12.69 -4.64
CA CYS A 103 -16.07 11.46 -4.75
C CYS A 103 -17.00 10.26 -4.88
N SER A 104 -16.63 9.35 -5.77
CA SER A 104 -17.34 8.09 -6.00
C SER A 104 -16.58 6.88 -5.45
N LEU A 105 -15.38 7.10 -4.90
CA LEU A 105 -14.53 6.11 -4.25
C LEU A 105 -13.80 6.78 -3.08
N LEU A 106 -13.83 6.12 -1.92
CA LEU A 106 -13.07 6.52 -0.74
C LEU A 106 -12.19 5.35 -0.30
N ILE A 107 -10.88 5.56 -0.29
CA ILE A 107 -9.90 4.59 0.21
C ILE A 107 -9.37 5.11 1.54
N VAL A 108 -9.63 4.37 2.62
CA VAL A 108 -9.14 4.72 3.96
C VAL A 108 -7.79 4.05 4.17
N ALA A 109 -6.72 4.84 4.20
CA ALA A 109 -5.40 4.35 4.60
C ALA A 109 -5.27 4.47 6.12
N ILE A 110 -5.21 3.32 6.80
CA ILE A 110 -5.10 3.25 8.26
C ILE A 110 -3.64 3.55 8.65
N GLY A 111 -3.40 4.76 9.15
CA GLY A 111 -2.20 5.10 9.90
C GLY A 111 -2.56 5.28 11.38
N PHE A 112 -2.02 4.43 12.24
CA PHE A 112 -1.97 4.44 13.72
C PHE A 112 -3.24 4.67 14.57
N GLU A 113 -4.36 5.19 14.04
CA GLU A 113 -5.63 5.26 14.78
C GLU A 113 -6.83 4.91 13.90
N ASN A 114 -7.71 4.06 14.45
CA ASN A 114 -8.94 3.63 13.79
C ASN A 114 -10.00 4.73 13.91
N ILE A 115 -10.31 5.39 12.79
CA ILE A 115 -11.50 6.25 12.69
C ILE A 115 -12.62 5.43 12.03
N LEU A 116 -13.67 5.13 12.80
CA LEU A 116 -14.90 4.52 12.28
C LEU A 116 -15.72 5.59 11.54
N LEU A 117 -15.79 5.48 10.22
CA LEU A 117 -16.64 6.35 9.39
C LEU A 117 -18.05 5.76 9.27
N ASN A 118 -19.06 6.55 9.62
CA ASN A 118 -20.48 6.18 9.53
C ASN A 118 -20.95 6.18 8.06
N GLY A 119 -21.77 5.19 7.68
CA GLY A 119 -22.41 5.15 6.36
C GLY A 119 -21.72 4.29 5.28
N LEU A 120 -20.64 3.57 5.62
CA LEU A 120 -20.03 2.66 4.64
C LEU A 120 -20.95 1.47 4.33
N PRO A 121 -21.07 1.03 3.06
CA PRO A 121 -21.90 -0.11 2.66
C PRO A 121 -21.52 -1.37 3.43
N LYS A 122 -22.50 -2.06 4.01
CA LYS A 122 -22.32 -3.28 4.79
C LYS A 122 -23.14 -4.44 4.23
N ASN A 123 -22.62 -5.65 4.38
CA ASN A 123 -23.35 -6.89 4.16
C ASN A 123 -24.35 -7.12 5.30
N GLU A 124 -25.24 -8.10 5.15
CA GLU A 124 -26.22 -8.50 6.18
C GLU A 124 -25.58 -8.84 7.53
N ASN A 125 -24.31 -9.26 7.52
CA ASN A 125 -23.52 -9.56 8.71
C ASN A 125 -22.83 -8.31 9.33
N GLY A 126 -23.11 -7.09 8.86
CA GLY A 126 -22.50 -5.86 9.36
C GLY A 126 -21.05 -5.61 8.95
N GLN A 127 -20.46 -6.49 8.14
CA GLN A 127 -19.12 -6.35 7.54
C GLN A 127 -19.17 -5.42 6.33
N LEU A 128 -18.07 -4.74 5.97
CA LEU A 128 -18.00 -3.90 4.77
C LEU A 128 -18.32 -4.70 3.50
N LYS A 129 -19.22 -4.19 2.68
CA LYS A 129 -19.59 -4.76 1.39
C LYS A 129 -18.51 -4.42 0.38
N MET A 130 -17.66 -5.38 0.08
CA MET A 130 -16.52 -5.22 -0.81
C MET A 130 -16.77 -5.94 -2.15
N ILE A 131 -16.41 -5.32 -3.28
CA ILE A 131 -16.39 -5.96 -4.61
C ILE A 131 -15.24 -6.98 -4.68
N ASP A 132 -14.11 -6.60 -4.09
CA ASP A 132 -12.90 -7.39 -3.93
C ASP A 132 -12.15 -6.93 -2.66
N TRP A 133 -10.97 -7.45 -2.40
CA TRP A 133 -10.23 -7.15 -1.16
C TRP A 133 -9.86 -5.67 -0.93
N CYS A 134 -10.02 -4.75 -1.90
CA CYS A 134 -9.70 -3.33 -1.72
C CYS A 134 -10.77 -2.33 -2.16
N ARG A 135 -11.85 -2.75 -2.83
CA ARG A 135 -12.84 -1.82 -3.41
C ARG A 135 -14.25 -2.08 -2.88
N VAL A 136 -14.97 -1.00 -2.61
CA VAL A 136 -16.40 -0.98 -2.27
C VAL A 136 -17.19 -0.73 -3.57
N PRO A 137 -18.36 -1.37 -3.79
CA PRO A 137 -19.18 -1.21 -5.00
C PRO A 137 -19.42 0.24 -5.41
N ASN A 138 -19.15 0.55 -6.69
CA ASN A 138 -19.43 1.81 -7.38
C ASN A 138 -19.96 1.50 -8.80
N GLU A 139 -20.84 2.35 -9.33
CA GLU A 139 -21.56 2.22 -10.62
C GLU A 139 -20.68 1.88 -11.84
N ASN A 140 -19.38 2.18 -11.84
CA ASN A 140 -18.45 1.92 -12.95
C ASN A 140 -17.60 0.64 -12.82
N SER A 141 -17.79 -0.17 -11.77
CA SER A 141 -16.82 -1.21 -11.40
C SER A 141 -16.93 -2.53 -12.17
N LEU A 142 -17.90 -2.66 -13.08
CA LEU A 142 -18.25 -3.93 -13.74
C LEU A 142 -17.42 -4.27 -15.00
N HIS A 143 -16.59 -3.37 -15.52
CA HIS A 143 -16.00 -3.55 -16.87
C HIS A 143 -14.48 -3.68 -16.98
N LEU A 144 -13.72 -3.67 -15.88
CA LEU A 144 -12.25 -3.59 -15.95
C LEU A 144 -11.53 -4.78 -15.29
N PHE A 145 -11.94 -6.02 -15.58
CA PHE A 145 -11.46 -7.21 -14.85
C PHE A 145 -10.98 -8.39 -15.71
N LYS A 146 -10.29 -8.15 -16.82
CA LYS A 146 -9.53 -9.22 -17.46
C LYS A 146 -8.12 -8.77 -17.79
N GLU A 147 -7.18 -9.51 -17.22
CA GLU A 147 -5.72 -9.45 -17.36
C GLU A 147 -5.00 -8.56 -16.35
N ILE A 148 -3.98 -9.16 -15.74
CA ILE A 148 -3.06 -8.61 -14.73
C ILE A 148 -3.54 -8.73 -13.26
N MET A 149 -3.85 -9.97 -12.85
CA MET A 149 -3.36 -10.61 -11.62
C MET A 149 -3.94 -12.02 -11.56
N SER A 150 -3.11 -13.05 -11.37
CA SER A 150 -3.63 -14.36 -10.97
C SER A 150 -4.18 -14.22 -9.55
N ILE A 151 -5.50 -14.34 -9.39
CA ILE A 151 -6.19 -14.28 -8.09
C ILE A 151 -5.54 -15.24 -7.06
N GLU A 152 -4.93 -16.33 -7.55
CA GLU A 152 -4.27 -17.38 -6.79
C GLU A 152 -3.09 -16.90 -5.92
N THR A 153 -2.41 -15.78 -6.27
CA THR A 153 -1.25 -15.28 -5.49
C THR A 153 -1.64 -14.41 -4.30
N VAL A 154 -2.91 -14.04 -4.17
CA VAL A 154 -3.42 -13.18 -3.08
C VAL A 154 -3.87 -14.07 -1.93
N PRO A 155 -3.55 -13.73 -0.66
CA PRO A 155 -4.10 -14.44 0.49
C PRO A 155 -5.63 -14.50 0.44
N THR A 156 -6.20 -15.70 0.55
CA THR A 156 -7.65 -15.90 0.50
C THR A 156 -8.37 -15.36 1.74
N ASP A 157 -7.69 -15.33 2.88
CA ASP A 157 -8.13 -14.64 4.09
C ASP A 157 -6.92 -14.12 4.90
N LEU A 158 -7.19 -13.45 6.03
CA LEU A 158 -6.17 -12.87 6.91
C LEU A 158 -5.76 -13.80 8.06
N ARG A 159 -6.27 -15.03 8.11
CA ARG A 159 -5.96 -16.01 9.16
C ARG A 159 -4.84 -16.92 8.69
N ASN A 160 -4.01 -17.37 9.63
CA ASN A 160 -2.92 -18.30 9.35
C ASN A 160 -2.02 -17.86 8.17
N LEU A 161 -1.81 -16.54 8.06
CA LEU A 161 -0.89 -15.97 7.08
C LEU A 161 0.53 -16.39 7.42
N ARG A 162 1.29 -16.71 6.38
CA ARG A 162 2.70 -17.01 6.47
C ARG A 162 3.45 -16.30 5.36
N ALA A 163 4.71 -15.96 5.61
CA ALA A 163 5.60 -15.35 4.63
C ALA A 163 6.74 -16.30 4.27
N CYS A 164 7.01 -16.46 2.98
CA CYS A 164 8.09 -17.32 2.49
C CYS A 164 9.47 -16.79 2.91
N LEU A 165 10.29 -17.63 3.54
CA LEU A 165 11.62 -17.25 4.04
C LEU A 165 12.63 -16.95 2.91
N VAL A 166 12.31 -17.31 1.66
CA VAL A 166 13.15 -17.03 0.48
C VAL A 166 12.75 -15.72 -0.20
N CYS A 167 11.46 -15.53 -0.47
CA CYS A 167 10.98 -14.44 -1.34
C CYS A 167 10.04 -13.44 -0.68
N SER A 168 9.67 -13.64 0.58
CA SER A 168 8.70 -12.86 1.35
C SER A 168 7.26 -12.84 0.82
N LEU A 169 6.90 -13.66 -0.16
CA LEU A 169 5.49 -13.82 -0.59
C LEU A 169 4.64 -14.28 0.61
N VAL A 170 3.49 -13.64 0.79
CA VAL A 170 2.52 -13.90 1.85
C VAL A 170 1.31 -14.59 1.25
N LYS A 171 0.96 -15.74 1.81
CA LYS A 171 -0.27 -16.50 1.53
C LYS A 171 -0.76 -17.16 2.80
N THR A 172 -1.96 -17.72 2.79
CA THR A 172 -2.40 -18.62 3.87
C THR A 172 -1.56 -19.90 3.87
N LEU A 173 -1.43 -20.57 5.03
CA LEU A 173 -0.76 -21.88 5.11
C LEU A 173 -1.37 -22.87 4.10
N HIS A 174 -2.69 -22.89 3.96
CA HIS A 174 -3.39 -23.77 3.05
C HIS A 174 -3.04 -23.49 1.57
N GLN A 175 -2.89 -22.22 1.17
CA GLN A 175 -2.44 -21.88 -0.19
C GLN A 175 -0.99 -22.31 -0.46
N PHE A 176 -0.11 -22.28 0.55
CA PHE A 176 1.23 -22.85 0.37
C PHE A 176 1.20 -24.36 0.23
N GLU A 177 0.34 -25.04 0.99
CA GLU A 177 0.17 -26.49 0.90
C GLU A 177 -0.39 -26.90 -0.47
N MET A 178 -1.44 -26.22 -0.96
CA MET A 178 -2.10 -26.57 -2.22
C MET A 178 -1.29 -26.17 -3.46
N ASP A 179 -0.74 -24.97 -3.48
CA ASP A 179 -0.15 -24.38 -4.70
C ASP A 179 1.37 -24.22 -4.61
N GLY A 180 1.96 -24.43 -3.44
CA GLY A 180 3.36 -24.12 -3.19
C GLY A 180 3.60 -22.61 -3.11
N CYS A 181 4.86 -22.19 -3.23
CA CYS A 181 5.23 -20.78 -3.38
C CYS A 181 5.42 -20.42 -4.86
N ASP A 182 4.65 -19.47 -5.38
CA ASP A 182 4.65 -19.04 -6.79
C ASP A 182 6.03 -18.61 -7.30
N ASN A 183 6.91 -18.17 -6.39
CA ASN A 183 8.25 -17.71 -6.72
C ASN A 183 9.35 -18.76 -6.50
N CYS A 184 9.09 -19.79 -5.69
CA CYS A 184 10.14 -20.62 -5.10
C CYS A 184 9.84 -22.12 -5.14
N ASP A 185 8.61 -22.54 -5.41
CA ASP A 185 8.22 -23.95 -5.31
C ASP A 185 9.01 -24.85 -6.26
N ARG A 186 9.36 -24.34 -7.45
CA ARG A 186 10.23 -25.03 -8.42
C ARG A 186 11.55 -25.56 -7.86
N PHE A 187 12.00 -25.05 -6.71
CA PHE A 187 13.23 -25.49 -6.03
C PHE A 187 13.05 -25.76 -4.53
N LEU A 188 12.01 -25.21 -3.88
CA LEU A 188 11.69 -25.52 -2.49
C LEU A 188 10.87 -26.82 -2.38
N GLY A 189 10.01 -27.09 -3.37
CA GLY A 189 9.12 -28.26 -3.39
C GLY A 189 8.29 -28.37 -2.11
N ILE A 190 7.56 -27.32 -1.75
CA ILE A 190 6.74 -27.28 -0.54
C ILE A 190 5.27 -27.63 -0.82
N LYS A 191 4.85 -27.60 -2.09
CA LYS A 191 3.53 -28.04 -2.52
C LYS A 191 3.26 -29.49 -2.08
N GLY A 192 2.13 -29.71 -1.43
CA GLY A 192 1.70 -31.01 -0.90
C GLY A 192 2.41 -31.45 0.39
N ASP A 193 3.32 -30.63 0.93
CA ASP A 193 4.10 -30.95 2.12
C ASP A 193 3.91 -29.86 3.19
N ILE A 194 2.96 -30.10 4.10
CA ILE A 194 2.59 -29.14 5.14
C ILE A 194 3.72 -28.88 6.14
N GLU A 195 4.53 -29.90 6.45
CA GLU A 195 5.66 -29.76 7.38
C GLU A 195 6.72 -28.85 6.76
N LYS A 196 7.08 -29.12 5.50
CA LYS A 196 8.03 -28.29 4.76
C LYS A 196 7.48 -26.88 4.50
N CYS A 197 6.17 -26.72 4.31
CA CYS A 197 5.53 -25.42 4.29
C CYS A 197 5.78 -24.64 5.58
N VAL A 198 5.55 -25.26 6.75
CA VAL A 198 5.76 -24.63 8.05
C VAL A 198 7.24 -24.28 8.28
N GLU A 199 8.17 -25.12 7.84
CA GLU A 199 9.62 -24.88 7.97
C GLU A 199 10.15 -23.81 7.00
N CYS A 200 9.61 -23.73 5.79
CA CYS A 200 10.08 -22.82 4.74
C CYS A 200 9.36 -21.45 4.74
N THR A 201 8.38 -21.28 5.62
CA THR A 201 7.60 -20.04 5.77
C THR A 201 7.50 -19.65 7.25
N SER A 202 7.20 -18.39 7.54
CA SER A 202 7.06 -17.89 8.92
C SER A 202 5.74 -17.20 9.13
N ALA A 203 5.08 -17.48 10.26
CA ALA A 203 3.93 -16.70 10.72
C ALA A 203 4.36 -15.34 11.32
N ASN A 204 5.65 -15.17 11.65
CA ASN A 204 6.19 -13.96 12.24
C ASN A 204 6.78 -13.08 11.13
N PHE A 205 5.99 -12.12 10.66
CA PHE A 205 6.41 -11.16 9.64
C PHE A 205 5.77 -9.79 9.93
N ASP A 206 6.43 -8.73 9.48
CA ASP A 206 5.98 -7.35 9.68
C ASP A 206 5.59 -6.72 8.36
N GLY A 207 4.44 -6.05 8.36
CA GLY A 207 3.91 -5.28 7.24
C GLY A 207 3.58 -6.10 5.99
N MET A 208 2.74 -5.56 5.11
CA MET A 208 2.41 -6.17 3.84
C MET A 208 2.51 -5.15 2.70
N ILE A 209 2.92 -5.63 1.53
CA ILE A 209 3.07 -4.86 0.30
C ILE A 209 2.30 -5.62 -0.78
N ALA A 210 1.24 -5.02 -1.30
CA ALA A 210 0.59 -5.52 -2.51
C ALA A 210 1.38 -5.04 -3.74
N VAL A 211 2.01 -5.96 -4.47
CA VAL A 211 2.76 -5.68 -5.69
C VAL A 211 1.89 -6.03 -6.89
N CYS A 212 1.44 -5.00 -7.62
CA CYS A 212 0.67 -5.17 -8.85
C CYS A 212 1.57 -5.10 -10.09
N ASP A 213 2.51 -4.15 -10.13
CA ASP A 213 3.56 -4.04 -11.16
C ASP A 213 4.94 -4.04 -10.49
N HIS A 214 5.70 -5.11 -10.73
CA HIS A 214 7.00 -5.33 -10.11
C HIS A 214 8.17 -4.72 -10.91
N ASN A 215 7.99 -4.42 -12.20
CA ASN A 215 9.11 -4.08 -13.08
C ASN A 215 9.67 -2.69 -12.82
N ASP A 216 8.81 -1.71 -12.48
CA ASP A 216 9.26 -0.34 -12.23
C ASP A 216 9.08 0.17 -10.79
N SER A 217 8.44 -0.60 -9.92
CA SER A 217 8.21 -0.21 -8.52
C SER A 217 9.51 -0.04 -7.71
N TRP A 218 9.73 1.17 -7.17
CA TRP A 218 10.83 1.43 -6.23
C TRP A 218 10.75 0.53 -4.99
N VAL A 219 9.55 0.35 -4.43
CA VAL A 219 9.31 -0.55 -3.29
C VAL A 219 9.77 -1.96 -3.64
N SER A 220 9.43 -2.45 -4.83
CA SER A 220 9.84 -3.78 -5.29
C SER A 220 11.35 -3.91 -5.45
N LYS A 221 12.03 -2.87 -5.97
CA LYS A 221 13.50 -2.81 -6.07
C LYS A 221 14.15 -2.81 -4.67
N TRP A 222 13.67 -1.97 -3.75
CA TRP A 222 14.15 -1.88 -2.36
C TRP A 222 13.95 -3.18 -1.57
N GLN A 223 12.82 -3.86 -1.82
CA GLN A 223 12.49 -5.15 -1.21
C GLN A 223 13.15 -6.34 -1.90
N LYS A 224 13.88 -6.14 -3.00
CA LYS A 224 14.46 -7.24 -3.81
C LYS A 224 13.37 -8.25 -4.24
N ILE A 225 12.21 -7.74 -4.62
CA ILE A 225 11.06 -8.50 -5.14
C ILE A 225 10.66 -8.06 -6.56
N ASN A 226 11.43 -7.17 -7.21
CA ASN A 226 11.18 -6.69 -8.58
C ASN A 226 11.26 -7.77 -9.69
N LYS A 227 11.78 -8.96 -9.36
CA LYS A 227 11.81 -10.15 -10.24
C LYS A 227 10.87 -11.26 -9.75
N LYS A 228 9.87 -10.91 -8.95
CA LYS A 228 8.91 -11.83 -8.35
C LYS A 228 7.53 -11.57 -8.95
N CYS A 229 6.65 -12.56 -8.87
CA CYS A 229 5.30 -12.44 -9.40
C CYS A 229 4.53 -11.30 -8.71
N PRO A 230 3.49 -10.75 -9.34
CA PRO A 230 2.50 -9.95 -8.63
C PRO A 230 1.88 -10.74 -7.46
N GLY A 231 1.62 -10.07 -6.34
CA GLY A 231 1.12 -10.71 -5.12
C GLY A 231 1.37 -9.89 -3.85
N VAL A 232 1.05 -10.46 -2.69
CA VAL A 232 1.27 -9.80 -1.39
C VAL A 232 2.60 -10.25 -0.80
N TYR A 233 3.43 -9.31 -0.34
CA TYR A 233 4.76 -9.58 0.21
C TYR A 233 4.93 -8.94 1.59
N ALA A 234 5.65 -9.60 2.48
CA ALA A 234 6.00 -9.05 3.79
C ALA A 234 7.13 -8.02 3.68
N ILE A 235 7.12 -7.00 4.55
CA ILE A 235 8.21 -6.00 4.65
C ILE A 235 9.44 -6.63 5.30
N SER A 236 9.23 -7.38 6.39
CA SER A 236 10.25 -8.14 7.11
C SER A 236 9.70 -9.52 7.45
N VAL A 237 10.54 -10.56 7.39
CA VAL A 237 10.18 -11.93 7.77
C VAL A 237 11.18 -12.44 8.78
N SER A 238 10.73 -12.73 10.00
CA SER A 238 11.55 -13.33 11.04
C SER A 238 11.66 -14.84 10.84
N GLY A 239 12.88 -15.35 10.92
CA GLY A 239 13.17 -16.78 10.78
C GLY A 239 14.28 -17.07 9.77
N THR A 240 14.64 -18.33 9.65
CA THR A 240 15.67 -18.79 8.71
C THR A 240 15.34 -20.21 8.28
N LEU A 241 15.65 -20.54 7.03
CA LEU A 241 15.45 -21.90 6.51
C LEU A 241 16.28 -22.93 7.30
N PRO A 242 15.75 -24.15 7.50
CA PRO A 242 16.52 -25.25 8.07
C PRO A 242 17.82 -25.51 7.28
N LYS A 243 18.87 -25.92 7.97
CA LYS A 243 20.19 -26.17 7.36
C LYS A 243 20.13 -27.16 6.19
N ILE A 244 19.26 -28.18 6.29
CA ILE A 244 19.08 -29.19 5.25
C ILE A 244 18.54 -28.58 3.96
N VAL A 245 17.49 -27.77 4.05
CA VAL A 245 16.92 -27.02 2.91
C VAL A 245 17.96 -26.07 2.32
N VAL A 246 18.77 -25.39 3.16
CA VAL A 246 19.85 -24.51 2.67
C VAL A 246 20.91 -25.30 1.89
N GLN A 247 21.23 -26.53 2.29
CA GLN A 247 22.16 -27.40 1.57
C GLN A 247 21.59 -27.87 0.23
N GLU A 248 20.31 -28.25 0.19
CA GLU A 248 19.59 -28.59 -1.05
C GLU A 248 19.61 -27.42 -2.04
N LEU A 249 19.26 -26.21 -1.59
CA LEU A 249 19.31 -25.00 -2.40
C LEU A 249 20.72 -24.76 -2.96
N LYS A 250 21.76 -24.97 -2.15
CA LYS A 250 23.15 -24.81 -2.58
C LYS A 250 23.54 -25.80 -3.67
N GLN A 251 23.08 -27.05 -3.60
CA GLN A 251 23.30 -28.06 -4.65
C GLN A 251 22.64 -27.65 -5.97
N LEU A 252 21.48 -26.98 -5.91
CA LEU A 252 20.79 -26.40 -7.07
C LEU A 252 21.38 -25.06 -7.55
N GLY A 253 22.49 -24.60 -6.96
CA GLY A 253 23.13 -23.32 -7.30
C GLY A 253 22.40 -22.08 -6.78
N ILE A 254 21.41 -22.24 -5.91
CA ILE A 254 20.60 -21.15 -5.35
C ILE A 254 21.27 -20.67 -4.05
N LYS A 255 21.65 -19.38 -4.04
CA LYS A 255 22.23 -18.74 -2.87
C LYS A 255 21.12 -18.32 -1.90
N TYR A 256 21.20 -18.80 -0.67
CA TYR A 256 20.37 -18.36 0.45
C TYR A 256 21.26 -17.79 1.56
N LYS A 257 20.90 -16.62 2.10
CA LYS A 257 21.57 -16.03 3.27
C LYS A 257 20.63 -16.09 4.47
N THR A 258 21.16 -16.49 5.62
CA THR A 258 20.47 -16.47 6.92
C THR A 258 19.85 -15.10 7.18
N GLY A 259 18.56 -15.07 7.53
CA GLY A 259 17.81 -13.84 7.78
C GLY A 259 17.75 -12.88 6.59
N GLN A 260 17.90 -13.33 5.33
CA GLN A 260 17.91 -12.42 4.17
C GLN A 260 16.62 -11.61 3.95
N ARG A 261 15.52 -12.03 4.59
CA ARG A 261 14.22 -11.35 4.58
C ARG A 261 13.90 -10.66 5.91
N ASP A 262 14.77 -10.81 6.91
CA ASP A 262 14.64 -10.08 8.16
C ASP A 262 15.21 -8.67 7.98
N LYS A 263 14.34 -7.66 8.09
CA LYS A 263 14.66 -6.24 7.96
C LYS A 263 14.49 -5.49 9.28
N SER A 264 14.35 -6.21 10.39
CA SER A 264 14.34 -5.61 11.71
C SER A 264 15.65 -4.84 11.95
N ILE A 265 15.53 -3.63 12.51
CA ILE A 265 16.70 -2.83 12.88
C ILE A 265 17.27 -3.46 14.15
N LYS A 266 18.53 -3.90 14.09
CA LYS A 266 19.29 -4.34 15.27
C LYS A 266 19.96 -3.16 15.95
#